data_AF-A0A365QR62-F1
#
_entry.id   AF-A0A365QR62-F1
#
_cell.length_a   1.000
_cell.length_b   1.000
_cell.length_c   1.000
_cell.angle_alpha   90.00
_cell.angle_beta   90.00
_cell.angle_gamma   90.00
#
_symmetry.space_group_name_H-M   'P 1'
#
loop_
_entity.id
_entity.type
_entity.pdbx_description
1 polymer ?
#
loop_
_entity_poly.entity_id
_entity_poly.type
_entity_poly.pdbx_seq_one_letter_code
_entity_poly.pdbx_strand_id
1 'polypeptide(L)'
;MPLNIPGPLERWRLLLGEPAEAACGTPGADARAADAALDWLYGRDDDRAQRGERGAGLGPSALSTPDWINTIHTLFPKEVIDRLERDAVERFGIDEVVTNLEVLERIEPSESLLRAVLHTKHLMNPEVLAAARRLVAEVVRRIMERLATDVRQAFSGTRDRRRRSRMKIARNFDYTRTLAANLRHWHPERRKLYLDTPVFNSRTRRHAEPWDIVLLVDQSGSMVNSVIHSAVMAACLWQLPGMRTRLVAFDTSVVDLTADVSDPVELLMKVQLGGGTDIAKAVAYAQSCVANPARTIIVLVSDFYEGGSGYELVRRVKALAESGARVLGLAALDSAAEPAYDREMAARLVNAGAQVGAMTPGQLAAWLAEKVQG
;
A
#
# COMPACT_ATOMS: atom_id res chain seq x y z
N MET A 1 -25.13 -0.89 16.69
CA MET A 1 -24.93 -2.12 17.49
C MET A 1 -24.92 -3.26 16.50
N PRO A 2 -23.98 -4.22 16.55
CA PRO A 2 -23.99 -5.33 15.59
C PRO A 2 -25.27 -6.14 15.75
N LEU A 3 -25.84 -6.61 14.64
CA LEU A 3 -27.02 -7.49 14.61
C LEU A 3 -26.82 -8.64 15.61
N ASN A 4 -27.70 -8.73 16.60
CA ASN A 4 -27.73 -9.85 17.53
C ASN A 4 -29.01 -10.65 17.27
N ILE A 5 -28.85 -11.85 16.71
CA ILE A 5 -29.97 -12.76 16.42
C ILE A 5 -29.98 -13.84 17.50
N PRO A 6 -30.86 -13.73 18.51
CA PRO A 6 -30.84 -14.62 19.67
C PRO A 6 -31.43 -16.01 19.39
N GLY A 7 -32.32 -16.15 18.38
CA GLY A 7 -33.06 -17.39 18.12
C GLY A 7 -32.41 -18.32 17.08
N PRO A 8 -32.27 -19.64 17.33
CA PRO A 8 -31.79 -20.61 16.34
C PRO A 8 -32.67 -20.70 15.09
N LEU A 9 -34.00 -20.65 15.26
CA LEU A 9 -34.97 -20.69 14.16
C LEU A 9 -34.87 -19.47 13.25
N GLU A 10 -34.59 -18.30 13.84
CA GLU A 10 -34.41 -17.05 13.10
C GLU A 10 -33.13 -17.07 12.25
N ARG A 11 -32.05 -17.68 12.76
CA ARG A 11 -30.82 -17.91 11.97
C ARG A 11 -31.06 -18.89 10.82
N TRP A 12 -31.83 -19.95 11.06
CA TRP A 12 -32.22 -20.89 10.00
C TRP A 12 -33.10 -20.22 8.95
N ARG A 13 -34.02 -19.34 9.35
CA ARG A 13 -34.83 -18.54 8.42
C ARG A 13 -33.98 -17.61 7.55
N LEU A 14 -32.93 -17.00 8.09
CA LEU A 14 -32.02 -16.15 7.32
C LEU A 14 -31.11 -16.95 6.38
N LEU A 15 -30.69 -18.14 6.77
CA LEU A 15 -29.85 -19.01 5.92
C LEU A 15 -30.62 -19.66 4.77
N LEU A 16 -31.87 -20.07 5.03
CA LEU A 16 -32.71 -20.80 4.09
C LEU A 16 -33.61 -19.88 3.24
N GLY A 17 -33.65 -18.58 3.56
CA GLY A 17 -34.41 -17.57 2.82
C GLY A 17 -35.92 -17.64 3.02
N GLU A 18 -36.65 -16.86 2.22
CA GLU A 18 -38.12 -16.74 2.25
C GLU A 18 -38.89 -18.07 2.24
N PRO A 19 -38.47 -19.11 1.48
CA PRO A 19 -39.16 -20.40 1.47
C PRO A 19 -39.25 -21.10 2.84
N ALA A 20 -38.35 -20.78 3.77
CA ALA A 20 -38.35 -21.37 5.11
C ALA A 20 -39.27 -20.63 6.12
N GLU A 21 -39.94 -19.55 5.73
CA GLU A 21 -40.79 -18.76 6.62
C GLU A 21 -41.93 -19.57 7.25
N ALA A 22 -42.55 -20.46 6.47
CA ALA A 22 -43.62 -21.32 6.96
C ALA A 22 -43.18 -22.27 8.08
N ALA A 23 -41.90 -22.65 8.13
CA ALA A 23 -41.35 -23.58 9.10
C ALA A 23 -40.61 -22.89 10.27
N CYS A 24 -40.04 -21.71 10.04
CA CYS A 24 -39.18 -21.02 10.99
C CYS A 24 -39.82 -19.76 11.62
N GLY A 25 -40.94 -19.28 11.09
CA GLY A 25 -41.63 -18.07 11.54
C GLY A 25 -41.05 -16.77 10.97
N THR A 26 -41.76 -15.67 11.19
CA THR A 26 -41.36 -14.34 10.69
C THR A 26 -40.23 -13.75 11.56
N PRO A 27 -39.11 -13.29 10.96
CA PRO A 27 -38.00 -12.71 11.72
C PRO A 27 -38.36 -11.36 12.36
N GLY A 28 -37.56 -10.95 13.35
CA GLY A 28 -37.59 -9.61 13.93
C GLY A 28 -37.32 -8.50 12.91
N ALA A 29 -37.54 -7.24 13.29
CA ALA A 29 -37.37 -6.09 12.39
C ALA A 29 -35.93 -5.98 11.85
N ASP A 30 -34.92 -6.08 12.73
CA ASP A 30 -33.50 -5.98 12.34
C ASP A 30 -33.06 -7.15 11.46
N ALA A 31 -33.53 -8.37 11.76
CA ALA A 31 -33.26 -9.56 10.95
C ALA A 31 -33.89 -9.46 9.56
N ARG A 32 -35.13 -8.94 9.45
CA ARG A 32 -35.77 -8.66 8.16
C ARG A 32 -35.06 -7.57 7.36
N ALA A 33 -34.61 -6.50 8.03
CA ALA A 33 -33.86 -5.44 7.37
C ALA A 33 -32.49 -5.92 6.86
N ALA A 34 -31.84 -6.82 7.61
CA ALA A 34 -30.60 -7.48 7.18
C ALA A 34 -30.83 -8.42 5.98
N ASP A 35 -31.90 -9.22 6.02
CA ASP A 35 -32.30 -10.12 4.91
C ASP A 35 -32.55 -9.30 3.63
N ALA A 36 -33.33 -8.22 3.72
CA ALA A 36 -33.61 -7.34 2.60
C ALA A 36 -32.36 -6.63 2.04
N ALA A 37 -31.43 -6.21 2.91
CA ALA A 37 -30.19 -5.58 2.48
C ALA A 37 -29.25 -6.57 1.76
N LEU A 38 -29.21 -7.83 2.20
CA LEU A 38 -28.44 -8.89 1.55
C LEU A 38 -29.07 -9.33 0.24
N ASP A 39 -30.39 -9.45 0.20
CA ASP A 39 -31.14 -9.81 -1.01
C ASP A 39 -31.05 -8.72 -2.08
N TRP A 40 -31.07 -7.44 -1.69
CA TRP A 40 -30.87 -6.33 -2.62
C TRP A 40 -29.52 -6.39 -3.36
N LEU A 41 -28.46 -6.85 -2.67
CA LEU A 41 -27.12 -6.99 -3.24
C LEU A 41 -26.96 -8.31 -4.02
N TYR A 42 -27.21 -9.44 -3.37
CA TYR A 42 -26.94 -10.78 -3.91
C TYR A 42 -28.09 -11.38 -4.74
N GLY A 43 -29.29 -10.81 -4.68
CA GLY A 43 -30.40 -11.16 -5.56
C GLY A 43 -30.15 -10.76 -7.03
N ARG A 44 -29.13 -9.95 -7.28
CA ARG A 44 -28.68 -9.53 -8.62
C ARG A 44 -27.79 -10.56 -9.32
N ASP A 45 -27.42 -11.64 -8.64
CA ASP A 45 -26.53 -12.69 -9.16
C ASP A 45 -27.24 -13.55 -10.23
N ASP A 46 -26.72 -13.56 -11.47
CA ASP A 46 -27.32 -14.26 -12.61
C ASP A 46 -27.34 -15.79 -12.43
N ASP A 47 -26.46 -16.35 -11.61
CA ASP A 47 -26.46 -17.78 -11.27
C ASP A 47 -27.70 -18.17 -10.45
N ARG A 48 -28.23 -17.27 -9.62
CA ARG A 48 -29.52 -17.48 -8.92
C ARG A 48 -30.70 -17.41 -9.88
N ALA A 49 -30.60 -16.58 -10.91
CA ALA A 49 -31.59 -16.52 -11.99
C ALA A 49 -31.65 -17.81 -12.79
N GLN A 50 -30.49 -18.41 -13.10
CA GLN A 50 -30.41 -19.69 -13.81
C GLN A 50 -30.88 -20.88 -12.97
N ARG A 51 -30.70 -20.84 -11.64
CA ARG A 51 -31.24 -21.83 -10.70
C ARG A 51 -32.75 -21.70 -10.44
N GLY A 52 -33.44 -20.73 -11.04
CA GLY A 52 -34.87 -20.50 -10.81
C GLY A 52 -35.20 -19.93 -9.43
N GLU A 53 -34.19 -19.42 -8.72
CA GLU A 53 -34.30 -18.83 -7.38
C GLU A 53 -34.69 -17.34 -7.43
N ARG A 54 -34.97 -16.80 -8.63
CA ARG A 54 -35.55 -15.46 -8.80
C ARG A 54 -36.99 -15.46 -8.26
N GLY A 55 -37.13 -15.13 -6.97
CA GLY A 55 -38.39 -14.66 -6.42
C GLY A 55 -38.71 -13.30 -7.01
N ALA A 56 -39.70 -13.23 -7.90
CA ALA A 56 -40.30 -11.96 -8.31
C ALA A 56 -41.16 -11.41 -7.14
N GLY A 57 -40.50 -10.99 -6.07
CA GLY A 57 -41.12 -10.37 -4.91
C GLY A 57 -41.39 -8.89 -5.18
N LEU A 58 -42.62 -8.56 -5.60
CA LEU A 58 -43.13 -7.19 -5.58
C LEU A 58 -43.44 -6.76 -4.13
N GLY A 59 -42.43 -6.75 -3.26
CA GLY A 59 -42.49 -6.24 -1.88
C GLY A 59 -42.18 -4.74 -1.81
N PRO A 60 -42.70 -4.01 -0.79
CA PRO A 60 -42.72 -2.55 -0.80
C PRO A 60 -41.32 -1.96 -0.57
N SER A 61 -40.94 -1.04 -1.47
CA SER A 61 -39.72 -0.22 -1.46
C SER A 61 -38.47 -0.97 -1.96
N ALA A 62 -38.20 -0.87 -3.26
CA ALA A 62 -36.86 -1.12 -3.77
C ALA A 62 -35.90 -0.17 -3.05
N LEU A 63 -35.05 -0.70 -2.16
CA LEU A 63 -34.00 0.07 -1.51
C LEU A 63 -33.21 0.83 -2.59
N SER A 64 -33.02 2.13 -2.40
CA SER A 64 -32.07 2.88 -3.22
C SER A 64 -30.65 2.53 -2.76
N THR A 65 -29.64 2.72 -3.61
CA THR A 65 -28.24 2.50 -3.22
C THR A 65 -27.86 3.26 -1.94
N PRO A 66 -28.25 4.55 -1.74
CA PRO A 66 -28.03 5.25 -0.47
C PRO A 66 -28.74 4.61 0.74
N ASP A 67 -30.00 4.17 0.59
CA ASP A 67 -30.75 3.56 1.70
C ASP A 67 -30.16 2.20 2.09
N TRP A 68 -29.66 1.45 1.11
CA TRP A 68 -28.95 0.20 1.33
C TRP A 68 -27.69 0.41 2.18
N ILE A 69 -26.87 1.42 1.86
CA ILE A 69 -25.64 1.74 2.60
C ILE A 69 -25.96 2.13 4.04
N ASN A 70 -26.96 3.00 4.25
CA ASN A 70 -27.40 3.38 5.60
C ASN A 70 -27.86 2.15 6.41
N THR A 71 -28.55 1.23 5.75
CA THR A 71 -29.04 0.00 6.37
C THR A 71 -27.88 -0.90 6.78
N ILE A 72 -26.90 -1.14 5.89
CA ILE A 72 -25.78 -2.05 6.22
C ILE A 72 -24.86 -1.48 7.32
N HIS A 73 -24.64 -0.15 7.36
CA HIS A 73 -23.85 0.52 8.40
C HIS A 73 -24.51 0.50 9.78
N THR A 74 -25.84 0.45 9.82
CA THR A 74 -26.61 0.35 11.07
C THR A 74 -26.60 -1.07 11.64
N LEU A 75 -26.67 -2.05 10.74
CA LEU A 75 -27.00 -3.44 11.05
C LEU A 75 -25.77 -4.36 11.19
N PHE A 76 -24.73 -4.17 10.38
CA PHE A 76 -23.61 -5.12 10.30
C PHE A 76 -22.35 -4.64 11.03
N PRO A 77 -21.51 -5.56 11.51
CA PRO A 77 -20.17 -5.23 11.99
C PRO A 77 -19.25 -4.82 10.82
N LYS A 78 -18.20 -4.05 11.13
CA LYS A 78 -17.27 -3.46 10.15
C LYS A 78 -16.71 -4.46 9.13
N GLU A 79 -16.30 -5.64 9.58
CA GLU A 79 -15.74 -6.69 8.71
C GLU A 79 -16.74 -7.17 7.63
N VAL A 80 -18.03 -7.14 7.94
CA VAL A 80 -19.11 -7.52 7.00
C VAL A 80 -19.44 -6.36 6.07
N ILE A 81 -19.45 -5.13 6.57
CA ILE A 81 -19.63 -3.92 5.75
C ILE A 81 -18.54 -3.85 4.66
N ASP A 82 -17.28 -4.01 5.04
CA ASP A 82 -16.14 -3.99 4.10
C ASP A 82 -16.29 -5.03 2.97
N ARG A 83 -16.88 -6.18 3.27
CA ARG A 83 -17.14 -7.25 2.30
C ARG A 83 -18.33 -6.92 1.40
N LEU A 84 -19.43 -6.43 1.96
CA LEU A 84 -20.63 -6.07 1.20
C LEU A 84 -20.37 -4.91 0.24
N GLU A 85 -19.65 -3.88 0.70
CA GLU A 85 -19.25 -2.74 -0.15
C GLU A 85 -18.30 -3.17 -1.28
N ARG A 86 -17.36 -4.09 -0.99
CA ARG A 86 -16.50 -4.67 -2.01
C ARG A 86 -17.31 -5.42 -3.07
N ASP A 87 -18.22 -6.30 -2.65
CA ASP A 87 -19.04 -7.08 -3.57
C ASP A 87 -19.95 -6.17 -4.41
N ALA A 88 -20.50 -5.10 -3.83
CA ALA A 88 -21.32 -4.12 -4.54
C ALA A 88 -20.56 -3.44 -5.69
N VAL A 89 -19.30 -3.07 -5.47
CA VAL A 89 -18.48 -2.43 -6.50
C VAL A 89 -17.90 -3.46 -7.47
N GLU A 90 -17.20 -4.48 -6.96
CA GLU A 90 -16.37 -5.38 -7.77
C GLU A 90 -17.19 -6.43 -8.52
N ARG A 91 -18.27 -6.93 -7.90
CA ARG A 91 -19.07 -8.03 -8.45
C ARG A 91 -20.33 -7.55 -9.16
N PHE A 92 -20.96 -6.50 -8.64
CA PHE A 92 -22.26 -6.04 -9.13
C PHE A 92 -22.23 -4.66 -9.80
N GLY A 93 -21.07 -3.99 -9.89
CA GLY A 93 -20.89 -2.75 -10.64
C GLY A 93 -21.77 -1.59 -10.16
N ILE A 94 -22.05 -1.51 -8.86
CA ILE A 94 -22.92 -0.48 -8.27
C ILE A 94 -22.09 0.80 -8.04
N ASP A 95 -21.85 1.54 -9.14
CA ASP A 95 -21.04 2.76 -9.14
C ASP A 95 -21.69 3.93 -8.37
N GLU A 96 -22.98 3.84 -8.06
CA GLU A 96 -23.74 4.79 -7.23
C GLU A 96 -23.21 4.92 -5.80
N VAL A 97 -22.54 3.88 -5.28
CA VAL A 97 -21.89 3.87 -3.96
C VAL A 97 -20.77 4.91 -3.89
N VAL A 98 -20.10 5.17 -5.02
CA VAL A 98 -18.92 6.05 -5.12
C VAL A 98 -19.18 7.34 -5.88
N THR A 99 -20.36 7.52 -6.47
CA THR A 99 -20.72 8.73 -7.22
C THR A 99 -21.65 9.68 -6.45
N ASN A 100 -22.13 9.29 -5.26
CA ASN A 100 -22.95 10.13 -4.38
C ASN A 100 -22.12 10.75 -3.25
N LEU A 101 -22.16 12.08 -3.13
CA LEU A 101 -21.40 12.86 -2.13
C LEU A 101 -21.80 12.51 -0.69
N GLU A 102 -23.10 12.41 -0.40
CA GLU A 102 -23.58 12.13 0.97
C GLU A 102 -23.17 10.74 1.44
N VAL A 103 -23.04 9.80 0.50
CA VAL A 103 -22.60 8.43 0.73
C VAL A 103 -21.10 8.40 0.97
N LEU A 104 -20.31 9.02 0.07
CA LEU A 104 -18.85 9.11 0.20
C LEU A 104 -18.41 9.71 1.53
N GLU A 105 -19.04 10.79 2.00
CA GLU A 105 -18.67 11.45 3.25
C GLU A 105 -18.94 10.59 4.50
N ARG A 106 -19.78 9.57 4.39
CA ARG A 106 -20.17 8.67 5.50
C ARG A 106 -19.43 7.34 5.47
N ILE A 107 -18.98 6.89 4.31
CA ILE A 107 -18.23 5.64 4.18
C ILE A 107 -16.88 5.78 4.89
N GLU A 108 -16.49 4.74 5.63
CA GLU A 108 -15.21 4.72 6.30
C GLU A 108 -14.07 4.55 5.27
N PRO A 109 -12.97 5.31 5.35
CA PRO A 109 -11.85 5.18 4.43
C PRO A 109 -11.28 3.74 4.43
N SER A 110 -11.42 3.04 3.31
CA SER A 110 -10.94 1.66 3.11
C SER A 110 -10.18 1.49 1.78
N GLU A 111 -9.34 0.46 1.68
CA GLU A 111 -8.62 0.12 0.44
C GLU A 111 -9.59 -0.26 -0.71
N SER A 112 -10.71 -0.89 -0.38
CA SER A 112 -11.77 -1.23 -1.34
C SER A 112 -12.48 0.03 -1.88
N LEU A 113 -12.77 1.01 -1.03
CA LEU A 113 -13.32 2.30 -1.47
C LEU A 113 -12.35 3.07 -2.38
N LEU A 114 -11.06 3.05 -2.04
CA LEU A 114 -10.01 3.68 -2.83
C LEU A 114 -9.96 3.12 -4.27
N ARG A 115 -10.07 1.80 -4.41
CA ARG A 115 -10.17 1.10 -5.70
C ARG A 115 -11.43 1.50 -6.47
N ALA A 116 -12.57 1.51 -5.79
CA ALA A 116 -13.86 1.89 -6.36
C ALA A 116 -13.85 3.32 -6.93
N VAL A 117 -13.31 4.27 -6.16
CA VAL A 117 -13.18 5.68 -6.55
C VAL A 117 -12.30 5.86 -7.79
N LEU A 118 -11.20 5.11 -7.90
CA LEU A 118 -10.33 5.22 -9.06
C LEU A 118 -10.99 4.69 -10.34
N HIS A 119 -11.68 3.55 -10.25
CA HIS A 119 -12.35 2.95 -11.40
C HIS A 119 -13.50 3.85 -11.92
N THR A 120 -14.21 4.51 -11.01
CA THR A 120 -15.39 5.33 -11.30
C THR A 120 -15.11 6.83 -11.42
N LYS A 121 -13.83 7.25 -11.36
CA LYS A 121 -13.40 8.66 -11.44
C LYS A 121 -14.02 9.42 -12.62
N HIS A 122 -14.21 8.74 -13.76
CA HIS A 122 -14.74 9.32 -15.00
C HIS A 122 -16.26 9.58 -14.96
N LEU A 123 -16.96 9.01 -13.98
CA LEU A 123 -18.41 9.15 -13.79
C LEU A 123 -18.78 10.18 -12.71
N MET A 124 -17.79 10.80 -12.04
CA MET A 124 -18.00 11.71 -10.91
C MET A 124 -18.10 13.17 -11.33
N ASN A 125 -19.02 13.91 -10.70
CA ASN A 125 -19.05 15.38 -10.76
C ASN A 125 -17.85 15.99 -9.99
N PRO A 126 -17.25 17.13 -10.41
CA PRO A 126 -16.17 17.83 -9.70
C PRO A 126 -16.27 17.93 -8.17
N GLU A 127 -17.46 18.11 -7.60
CA GLU A 127 -17.67 18.17 -6.14
C GLU A 127 -17.45 16.80 -5.47
N VAL A 128 -18.02 15.75 -6.05
CA VAL A 128 -17.86 14.35 -5.61
C VAL A 128 -16.39 13.94 -5.73
N LEU A 129 -15.74 14.32 -6.83
CA LEU A 129 -14.32 14.08 -7.06
C LEU A 129 -13.44 14.76 -6.00
N ALA A 130 -13.82 15.94 -5.51
CA ALA A 130 -13.11 16.63 -4.43
C ALA A 130 -13.24 15.89 -3.09
N ALA A 131 -14.43 15.41 -2.75
CA ALA A 131 -14.65 14.60 -1.55
C ALA A 131 -13.92 13.26 -1.61
N ALA A 132 -13.99 12.59 -2.77
CA ALA A 132 -13.27 11.37 -3.03
C ALA A 132 -11.75 11.56 -2.87
N ARG A 133 -11.17 12.65 -3.42
CA ARG A 133 -9.74 12.99 -3.20
C ARG A 133 -9.36 13.10 -1.72
N ARG A 134 -10.20 13.71 -0.88
CA ARG A 134 -9.95 13.83 0.56
C ARG A 134 -9.94 12.45 1.25
N LEU A 135 -10.89 11.59 0.88
CA LEU A 135 -10.97 10.23 1.41
C LEU A 135 -9.77 9.39 0.98
N VAL A 136 -9.37 9.48 -0.30
CA VAL A 136 -8.17 8.84 -0.83
C VAL A 136 -6.92 9.26 -0.03
N ALA A 137 -6.73 10.56 0.19
CA ALA A 137 -5.60 11.08 0.96
C ALA A 137 -5.58 10.52 2.40
N GLU A 138 -6.75 10.38 3.03
CA GLU A 138 -6.88 9.82 4.37
C GLU A 138 -6.57 8.31 4.41
N VAL A 139 -7.07 7.51 3.44
CA VAL A 139 -6.71 6.07 3.33
C VAL A 139 -5.20 5.92 3.20
N VAL A 140 -4.61 6.69 2.30
CA VAL A 140 -3.16 6.68 2.04
C VAL A 140 -2.39 7.09 3.29
N ARG A 141 -2.81 8.14 4.00
CA ARG A 141 -2.18 8.56 5.27
C ARG A 141 -2.19 7.44 6.30
N ARG A 142 -3.29 6.72 6.47
CA ARG A 142 -3.39 5.58 7.41
C ARG A 142 -2.48 4.42 7.02
N ILE A 143 -2.44 4.08 5.72
CA ILE A 143 -1.51 3.07 5.18
C ILE A 143 -0.07 3.49 5.46
N MET A 144 0.26 4.75 5.19
CA MET A 144 1.57 5.34 5.44
C MET A 144 1.95 5.33 6.91
N GLU A 145 1.06 5.65 7.84
CA GLU A 145 1.33 5.64 9.28
C GLU A 145 1.64 4.23 9.81
N ARG A 146 0.86 3.24 9.35
CA ARG A 146 1.07 1.84 9.69
C ARG A 146 2.42 1.36 9.16
N LEU A 147 2.71 1.62 7.88
CA LEU A 147 3.97 1.24 7.25
C LEU A 147 5.16 1.98 7.85
N ALA A 148 5.05 3.28 8.12
CA ALA A 148 6.13 4.08 8.69
C ALA A 148 6.65 3.50 10.01
N THR A 149 5.81 2.79 10.78
CA THR A 149 6.22 2.11 12.00
C THR A 149 7.08 0.89 11.71
N ASP A 150 6.64 0.02 10.80
CA ASP A 150 7.36 -1.20 10.38
C ASP A 150 8.68 -0.86 9.69
N VAL A 151 8.66 0.16 8.85
CA VAL A 151 9.82 0.67 8.12
C VAL A 151 10.83 1.32 9.06
N ARG A 152 10.38 2.19 9.99
CA ARG A 152 11.29 2.76 11.01
C ARG A 152 11.98 1.67 11.84
N GLN A 153 11.31 0.56 12.14
CA GLN A 153 11.94 -0.56 12.83
C GLN A 153 13.02 -1.23 11.98
N ALA A 154 12.73 -1.52 10.71
CA ALA A 154 13.68 -2.12 9.77
C ALA A 154 14.94 -1.26 9.56
N PHE A 155 14.79 0.08 9.54
CA PHE A 155 15.90 1.03 9.36
C PHE A 155 16.57 1.51 10.67
N SER A 156 16.09 1.10 11.85
CA SER A 156 16.59 1.58 13.15
C SER A 156 18.01 1.10 13.52
N GLY A 157 18.62 0.22 12.72
CA GLY A 157 20.06 -0.02 12.67
C GLY A 157 20.66 -0.86 13.81
N THR A 158 21.53 -1.78 13.41
CA THR A 158 22.31 -2.68 14.26
C THR A 158 23.38 -1.93 15.08
N ARG A 159 23.49 -2.26 16.38
CA ARG A 159 24.43 -1.64 17.33
C ARG A 159 25.90 -1.87 16.93
N ASP A 160 26.64 -0.79 16.67
CA ASP A 160 28.09 -0.83 16.52
C ASP A 160 28.78 -0.96 17.89
N ARG A 161 29.27 -2.17 18.21
CA ARG A 161 29.97 -2.49 19.47
C ARG A 161 31.44 -2.03 19.46
N ARG A 162 31.95 -1.43 18.38
CA ARG A 162 33.38 -1.12 18.22
C ARG A 162 33.76 0.33 18.52
N ARG A 163 32.82 1.26 18.61
CA ARG A 163 33.09 2.69 18.86
C ARG A 163 32.59 3.17 20.23
N ARG A 164 33.32 4.12 20.84
CA ARG A 164 33.00 4.72 22.14
C ARG A 164 32.01 5.89 21.98
N SER A 165 31.01 5.93 22.84
CA SER A 165 30.13 7.09 23.04
C SER A 165 30.66 7.97 24.16
N ARG A 166 30.63 9.30 23.96
CA ARG A 166 30.81 10.27 25.05
C ARG A 166 29.49 10.60 25.75
N MET A 167 28.35 10.20 25.17
CA MET A 167 27.03 10.34 25.80
C MET A 167 26.77 9.20 26.79
N LYS A 168 26.41 9.57 28.02
CA LYS A 168 26.14 8.68 29.15
C LYS A 168 24.68 8.19 29.10
N ILE A 169 24.40 7.17 28.28
CA ILE A 169 23.07 6.56 28.17
C ILE A 169 23.12 5.16 28.80
N ALA A 170 22.29 4.91 29.82
CA ALA A 170 22.28 3.65 30.57
C ALA A 170 22.13 2.40 29.67
N ARG A 171 21.29 2.49 28.63
CA ARG A 171 21.04 1.40 27.65
C ARG A 171 22.24 1.06 26.75
N ASN A 172 23.30 1.86 26.79
CA ASN A 172 24.52 1.73 25.98
C ASN A 172 25.78 1.45 26.83
N PHE A 173 25.63 1.10 28.11
CA PHE A 173 26.75 0.82 29.00
C PHE A 173 27.48 -0.47 28.62
N ASP A 174 28.79 -0.41 28.45
CA ASP A 174 29.64 -1.56 28.13
C ASP A 174 30.29 -2.10 29.42
N TYR A 175 29.67 -3.11 30.01
CA TYR A 175 30.12 -3.70 31.28
C TYR A 175 31.53 -4.27 31.19
N THR A 176 31.85 -5.01 30.13
CA THR A 176 33.13 -5.72 29.99
C THR A 176 34.30 -4.74 29.84
N ARG A 177 34.16 -3.74 28.97
CA ARG A 177 35.20 -2.72 28.79
C ARG A 177 35.29 -1.77 29.97
N THR A 178 34.17 -1.45 30.60
CA THR A 178 34.17 -0.63 31.81
C THR A 178 34.87 -1.35 32.96
N LEU A 179 34.63 -2.66 33.12
CA LEU A 179 35.34 -3.47 34.09
C LEU A 179 36.85 -3.44 33.81
N ALA A 180 37.27 -3.83 32.59
CA ALA A 180 38.67 -3.87 32.20
C ALA A 180 39.41 -2.54 32.38
N ALA A 181 38.77 -1.41 32.05
CA ALA A 181 39.37 -0.08 32.22
C ALA A 181 39.53 0.34 33.69
N ASN A 182 38.70 -0.19 34.60
CA ASN A 182 38.67 0.17 36.01
C ASN A 182 39.25 -0.90 36.94
N LEU A 183 39.71 -2.05 36.42
CA LEU A 183 40.33 -3.12 37.23
C LEU A 183 41.51 -2.62 38.08
N ARG A 184 42.21 -1.57 37.63
CA ARG A 184 43.27 -0.90 38.41
C ARG A 184 42.77 -0.24 39.71
N HIS A 185 41.46 -0.04 39.87
CA HIS A 185 40.83 0.53 41.06
C HIS A 185 40.11 -0.53 41.92
N TRP A 186 40.48 -1.80 41.75
CA TRP A 186 39.99 -2.88 42.60
C TRP A 186 40.60 -2.78 44.01
N HIS A 187 39.76 -2.79 45.04
CA HIS A 187 40.19 -2.88 46.42
C HIS A 187 40.01 -4.32 46.95
N PRO A 188 41.09 -5.09 47.18
CA PRO A 188 41.02 -6.48 47.61
C PRO A 188 40.35 -6.65 48.98
N GLU A 189 40.69 -5.80 49.95
CA GLU A 189 40.18 -5.89 51.32
C GLU A 189 38.68 -5.65 51.43
N ARG A 190 38.14 -4.74 50.60
CA ARG A 190 36.72 -4.38 50.60
C ARG A 190 35.91 -5.14 49.56
N ARG A 191 36.56 -5.95 48.71
CA ARG A 191 35.98 -6.64 47.54
C ARG A 191 35.10 -5.71 46.68
N LYS A 192 35.54 -4.48 46.45
CA LYS A 192 34.79 -3.45 45.72
C LYS A 192 35.61 -2.88 44.57
N LEU A 193 34.96 -2.67 43.43
CA LEU A 193 35.51 -2.00 42.25
C LEU A 193 34.90 -0.60 42.14
N TYR A 194 35.74 0.44 42.17
CA TYR A 194 35.28 1.81 41.98
C TYR A 194 35.37 2.22 40.51
N LEU A 195 34.25 2.67 39.95
CA LEU A 195 34.15 3.07 38.55
C LEU A 195 34.53 4.56 38.40
N ASP A 196 35.68 4.81 37.79
CA ASP A 196 36.17 6.16 37.47
C ASP A 196 35.90 6.49 36.00
N THR A 197 36.14 5.54 35.10
CA THR A 197 35.94 5.70 33.65
C THR A 197 34.85 4.77 33.11
N PRO A 198 33.56 5.14 33.20
CA PRO A 198 32.49 4.38 32.58
C PRO A 198 32.58 4.46 31.05
N VAL A 199 32.63 3.31 30.39
CA VAL A 199 32.71 3.21 28.93
C VAL A 199 31.32 2.91 28.36
N PHE A 200 30.88 3.73 27.42
CA PHE A 200 29.61 3.55 26.72
C PHE A 200 29.88 3.23 25.25
N ASN A 201 29.06 2.35 24.67
CA ASN A 201 29.09 2.05 23.24
C ASN A 201 28.35 3.15 22.45
N SER A 202 28.94 3.63 21.35
CA SER A 202 28.28 4.61 20.48
C SER A 202 27.29 3.93 19.56
N ARG A 203 26.04 4.39 19.61
CA ARG A 203 25.20 4.43 18.42
C ARG A 203 25.64 5.63 17.58
N THR A 204 26.77 5.52 16.89
CA THR A 204 27.05 6.47 15.82
C THR A 204 26.03 6.18 14.74
N ARG A 205 25.03 7.08 14.58
CA ARG A 205 24.48 7.34 13.25
C ARG A 205 25.70 7.52 12.38
N ARG A 206 25.97 6.56 11.49
CA ARG A 206 26.99 6.77 10.47
C ARG A 206 26.63 8.13 9.85
N HIS A 207 27.59 9.03 9.70
CA HIS A 207 27.62 9.89 8.52
C HIS A 207 27.84 8.96 7.31
N ALA A 208 26.92 8.00 7.12
CA ALA A 208 26.80 7.28 5.89
C ALA A 208 26.18 8.31 4.98
N GLU A 209 26.85 8.62 3.88
CA GLU A 209 26.19 9.32 2.79
C GLU A 209 24.82 8.67 2.56
N PRO A 210 23.75 9.47 2.48
CA PRO A 210 22.43 8.92 2.27
C PRO A 210 22.43 8.06 1.01
N TRP A 211 21.66 6.97 1.03
CA TRP A 211 21.40 6.23 -0.19
C TRP A 211 20.56 7.08 -1.14
N ASP A 212 20.90 7.08 -2.41
CA ASP A 212 20.11 7.74 -3.45
C ASP A 212 19.08 6.74 -3.99
N ILE A 213 17.80 7.10 -3.95
CA ILE A 213 16.71 6.35 -4.55
C ILE A 213 16.17 7.16 -5.72
N VAL A 214 16.18 6.59 -6.92
CA VAL A 214 15.50 7.13 -8.09
C VAL A 214 14.26 6.29 -8.34
N LEU A 215 13.08 6.84 -8.05
CA LEU A 215 11.81 6.19 -8.24
C LEU A 215 11.20 6.63 -9.58
N LEU A 216 11.14 5.69 -10.52
CA LEU A 216 10.49 5.83 -11.80
C LEU A 216 9.08 5.26 -11.69
N VAL A 217 8.07 6.12 -11.87
CA VAL A 217 6.66 5.74 -11.81
C VAL A 217 6.04 5.87 -13.18
N ASP A 218 5.57 4.75 -13.71
CA ASP A 218 4.83 4.68 -14.96
C ASP A 218 3.42 5.28 -14.78
N GLN A 219 3.06 6.20 -15.66
CA GLN A 219 1.77 6.90 -15.73
C GLN A 219 1.02 6.61 -17.03
N SER A 220 1.43 5.57 -17.78
CA SER A 220 0.76 5.15 -19.00
C SER A 220 -0.69 4.71 -18.76
N GLY A 221 -1.47 4.63 -19.84
CA GLY A 221 -2.89 4.28 -19.76
C GLY A 221 -3.18 2.90 -19.14
N SER A 222 -2.27 1.93 -19.29
CA SER A 222 -2.40 0.61 -18.65
C SER A 222 -2.17 0.65 -17.15
N MET A 223 -1.42 1.64 -16.66
CA MET A 223 -1.13 1.85 -15.24
C MET A 223 -2.26 2.53 -14.47
N VAL A 224 -3.36 2.94 -15.12
CA VAL A 224 -4.49 3.66 -14.48
C VAL A 224 -5.03 2.92 -13.25
N ASN A 225 -5.18 1.59 -13.33
CA ASN A 225 -5.66 0.77 -12.22
C ASN A 225 -4.61 0.57 -11.10
N SER A 226 -3.35 0.91 -11.39
CA SER A 226 -2.17 0.71 -10.53
C SER A 226 -1.57 2.04 -10.03
N VAL A 227 -2.20 3.18 -10.33
CA VAL A 227 -1.76 4.51 -9.88
C VAL A 227 -1.75 4.61 -8.35
N ILE A 228 -2.77 4.05 -7.66
CA ILE A 228 -2.79 3.99 -6.20
C ILE A 228 -1.56 3.28 -5.68
N HIS A 229 -1.31 2.07 -6.21
CA HIS A 229 -0.23 1.25 -5.73
C HIS A 229 1.09 2.01 -5.90
N SER A 230 1.29 2.59 -7.07
CA SER A 230 2.46 3.43 -7.38
C SER A 230 2.58 4.65 -6.47
N ALA A 231 1.47 5.33 -6.16
CA ALA A 231 1.44 6.50 -5.29
C ALA A 231 1.74 6.18 -3.83
N VAL A 232 1.16 5.10 -3.30
CA VAL A 232 1.44 4.60 -1.94
C VAL A 232 2.91 4.18 -1.84
N MET A 233 3.41 3.48 -2.85
CA MET A 233 4.82 3.07 -2.92
C MET A 233 5.75 4.28 -2.94
N ALA A 234 5.44 5.28 -3.76
CA ALA A 234 6.18 6.54 -3.81
C ALA A 234 6.20 7.26 -2.47
N ALA A 235 5.04 7.39 -1.81
CA ALA A 235 4.94 8.00 -0.49
C ALA A 235 5.76 7.25 0.56
N CYS A 236 5.71 5.91 0.55
CA CYS A 236 6.48 5.07 1.47
C CYS A 236 7.99 5.30 1.34
N LEU A 237 8.48 5.36 0.11
CA LEU A 237 9.90 5.58 -0.17
C LEU A 237 10.34 7.01 0.16
N TRP A 238 9.50 8.00 -0.15
CA TRP A 238 9.81 9.41 0.06
C TRP A 238 10.09 9.75 1.54
N GLN A 239 9.41 9.05 2.46
CA GLN A 239 9.52 9.32 3.91
C GLN A 239 10.62 8.49 4.61
N LEU A 240 11.50 7.81 3.86
CA LEU A 240 12.55 6.97 4.44
C LEU A 240 13.68 7.80 5.09
N PRO A 241 13.98 7.58 6.39
CA PRO A 241 15.03 8.32 7.07
C PRO A 241 16.42 7.91 6.55
N GLY A 242 17.25 8.90 6.17
CA GLY A 242 18.63 8.67 5.74
C GLY A 242 18.77 8.32 4.25
N MET A 243 17.77 8.64 3.44
CA MET A 243 17.78 8.47 1.99
C MET A 243 17.49 9.80 1.29
N ARG A 244 18.00 9.94 0.07
CA ARG A 244 17.65 11.01 -0.86
C ARG A 244 16.82 10.40 -1.96
N THR A 245 15.57 10.79 -2.05
CA THR A 245 14.61 10.24 -3.02
C THR A 245 14.40 11.23 -4.14
N ARG A 246 14.42 10.74 -5.38
CA ARG A 246 13.97 11.46 -6.57
C ARG A 246 12.73 10.78 -7.10
N LEU A 247 11.67 11.54 -7.34
CA LEU A 247 10.42 11.04 -7.90
C LEU A 247 10.34 11.48 -9.36
N VAL A 248 10.24 10.52 -10.26
CA VAL A 248 10.18 10.76 -11.70
C VAL A 248 8.95 10.03 -12.23
N ALA A 249 8.01 10.78 -12.80
CA ALA A 249 6.89 10.19 -13.53
C ALA A 249 7.21 10.11 -15.01
N PHE A 250 6.75 9.06 -15.67
CA PHE A 250 6.97 8.90 -17.10
C PHE A 250 5.80 8.23 -17.83
N ASP A 251 5.71 8.54 -19.12
CA ASP A 251 4.89 7.90 -20.14
C ASP A 251 5.73 7.85 -21.43
N THR A 252 5.38 8.62 -22.47
CA THR A 252 6.25 9.00 -23.60
C THR A 252 7.26 10.11 -23.25
N SER A 253 6.97 10.86 -22.20
CA SER A 253 7.77 11.96 -21.66
C SER A 253 8.28 11.60 -20.27
N VAL A 254 9.34 12.26 -19.82
CA VAL A 254 9.91 12.04 -18.48
C VAL A 254 9.87 13.35 -17.73
N VAL A 255 9.23 13.34 -16.56
CA VAL A 255 9.05 14.53 -15.72
C VAL A 255 9.62 14.25 -14.33
N ASP A 256 10.58 15.05 -13.92
CA ASP A 256 11.12 15.01 -12.56
C ASP A 256 10.23 15.86 -11.64
N LEU A 257 9.63 15.20 -10.66
CA LEU A 257 8.66 15.78 -9.74
C LEU A 257 9.29 16.06 -8.36
N THR A 258 10.60 15.81 -8.19
CA THR A 258 11.30 15.87 -6.90
C THR A 258 11.14 17.22 -6.19
N ALA A 259 11.05 18.33 -6.91
CA ALA A 259 10.93 19.68 -6.34
C ALA A 259 9.49 20.05 -5.92
N ASP A 260 8.49 19.45 -6.54
CA ASP A 260 7.07 19.80 -6.38
C ASP A 260 6.34 18.90 -5.35
N VAL A 261 7.07 17.94 -4.75
CA VAL A 261 6.52 16.95 -3.83
C VAL A 261 6.38 17.53 -2.42
N SER A 262 5.21 18.07 -2.12
CA SER A 262 4.72 18.23 -0.74
C SER A 262 3.98 16.97 -0.26
N ASP A 263 3.22 16.34 -1.16
CA ASP A 263 2.57 15.04 -0.99
C ASP A 263 2.68 14.25 -2.31
N PRO A 264 3.47 13.17 -2.36
CA PRO A 264 3.64 12.33 -3.55
C PRO A 264 2.32 11.79 -4.11
N VAL A 265 1.33 11.56 -3.25
CA VAL A 265 0.06 10.94 -3.65
C VAL A 265 -0.85 11.96 -4.31
N GLU A 266 -0.99 13.15 -3.73
CA GLU A 266 -1.76 14.23 -4.36
C GLU A 266 -1.17 14.59 -5.72
N LEU A 267 0.16 14.60 -5.82
CA LEU A 267 0.88 14.97 -7.03
C LEU A 267 0.73 13.92 -8.15
N LEU A 268 0.85 12.63 -7.83
CA LEU A 268 0.61 11.54 -8.80
C LEU A 268 -0.87 11.43 -9.23
N MET A 269 -1.80 11.91 -8.41
CA MET A 269 -3.23 11.97 -8.77
C MET A 269 -3.59 13.15 -9.70
N LYS A 270 -2.78 14.22 -9.70
CA LYS A 270 -2.97 15.42 -10.53
C LYS A 270 -2.30 15.30 -11.91
N VAL A 271 -1.17 14.60 -11.97
CA VAL A 271 -0.35 14.46 -13.18
C VAL A 271 -0.92 13.34 -14.03
N GLN A 272 -1.69 13.69 -15.06
CA GLN A 272 -2.13 12.74 -16.09
C GLN A 272 -1.24 12.95 -17.32
N LEU A 273 -0.23 12.11 -17.48
CA LEU A 273 0.61 12.09 -18.67
C LEU A 273 -0.09 11.18 -19.69
N GLY A 274 -0.42 11.73 -20.85
CA GLY A 274 -1.17 11.02 -21.89
C GLY A 274 -0.25 10.51 -22.98
N GLY A 275 -0.37 9.23 -23.32
CA GLY A 275 0.39 8.61 -24.42
C GLY A 275 0.88 7.22 -24.07
N GLY A 276 1.55 6.56 -25.02
CA GLY A 276 2.18 5.25 -24.81
C GLY A 276 3.31 5.28 -23.77
N THR A 277 4.06 4.19 -23.69
CA THR A 277 5.05 3.97 -22.63
C THR A 277 6.47 3.92 -23.22
N ASP A 278 7.41 4.72 -22.73
CA ASP A 278 8.84 4.63 -23.06
C ASP A 278 9.67 4.43 -21.79
N ILE A 279 9.78 3.17 -21.37
CA ILE A 279 10.47 2.78 -20.14
C ILE A 279 11.98 3.00 -20.32
N ALA A 280 12.52 2.67 -21.49
CA ALA A 280 13.93 2.86 -21.83
C ALA A 280 14.39 4.30 -21.62
N LYS A 281 13.58 5.28 -22.03
CA LYS A 281 13.86 6.71 -21.85
C LYS A 281 13.81 7.13 -20.38
N ALA A 282 12.88 6.61 -19.59
CA ALA A 282 12.83 6.85 -18.14
C ALA A 282 14.08 6.29 -17.44
N VAL A 283 14.50 5.07 -17.81
CA VAL A 283 15.75 4.46 -17.29
C VAL A 283 16.98 5.26 -17.74
N ALA A 284 16.98 5.81 -18.96
CA ALA A 284 18.04 6.69 -19.43
C ALA A 284 18.16 7.98 -18.60
N TYR A 285 17.02 8.56 -18.19
CA TYR A 285 17.01 9.69 -17.28
C TYR A 285 17.53 9.29 -15.88
N ALA A 286 17.10 8.14 -15.35
CA ALA A 286 17.63 7.66 -14.09
C ALA A 286 19.14 7.46 -14.12
N GLN A 287 19.68 6.94 -15.24
CA GLN A 287 21.12 6.80 -15.47
C GLN A 287 21.87 8.12 -15.36
N SER A 288 21.36 9.22 -15.94
CA SER A 288 22.02 10.53 -15.85
C SER A 288 22.01 11.12 -14.44
N CYS A 289 21.08 10.66 -13.60
CA CYS A 289 20.95 11.07 -12.21
C CYS A 289 21.89 10.31 -11.25
N VAL A 290 22.50 9.21 -11.67
CA VAL A 290 23.35 8.36 -10.80
C VAL A 290 24.69 9.04 -10.56
N ALA A 291 24.94 9.50 -9.32
CA ALA A 291 26.24 10.05 -8.92
C ALA A 291 27.17 8.99 -8.28
N ASN A 292 26.62 8.13 -7.43
CA ASN A 292 27.36 7.04 -6.77
C ASN A 292 26.62 5.71 -6.99
N PRO A 293 26.94 4.94 -8.04
CA PRO A 293 26.25 3.70 -8.36
C PRO A 293 26.16 2.72 -7.18
N ALA A 294 27.26 2.53 -6.44
CA ALA A 294 27.31 1.61 -5.29
C ALA A 294 26.34 1.99 -4.15
N ARG A 295 25.82 3.22 -4.15
CA ARG A 295 24.82 3.73 -3.19
C ARG A 295 23.52 4.20 -3.84
N THR A 296 23.26 3.76 -5.08
CA THR A 296 22.06 4.13 -5.81
C THR A 296 21.14 2.94 -6.00
N ILE A 297 19.86 3.15 -5.74
CA ILE A 297 18.79 2.19 -6.01
C ILE A 297 17.83 2.85 -7.00
N ILE A 298 17.66 2.22 -8.16
CA ILE A 298 16.64 2.58 -9.14
C ILE A 298 15.45 1.68 -8.89
N VAL A 299 14.30 2.27 -8.63
CA VAL A 299 13.03 1.56 -8.45
C VAL A 299 12.14 1.91 -9.61
N LEU A 300 11.78 0.92 -10.42
CA LEU A 300 10.90 1.06 -11.59
C LEU A 300 9.54 0.44 -11.27
N VAL A 301 8.50 1.27 -11.16
CA VAL A 301 7.12 0.83 -10.96
C VAL A 301 6.40 0.90 -12.31
N SER A 302 6.12 -0.26 -12.90
CA SER A 302 5.51 -0.39 -14.24
C SER A 302 4.92 -1.79 -14.41
N ASP A 303 4.05 -1.95 -15.40
CA ASP A 303 3.61 -3.25 -15.91
C ASP A 303 4.62 -3.88 -16.90
N PHE A 304 5.78 -3.22 -17.12
CA PHE A 304 6.86 -3.64 -18.02
C PHE A 304 6.49 -3.76 -19.50
N TYR A 305 5.32 -3.29 -19.92
CA TYR A 305 4.98 -3.21 -21.33
C TYR A 305 5.69 -2.03 -21.98
N GLU A 306 6.83 -2.31 -22.60
CA GLU A 306 7.64 -1.32 -23.30
C GLU A 306 7.01 -0.94 -24.65
N GLY A 307 6.66 0.33 -24.82
CA GLY A 307 6.23 0.89 -26.12
C GLY A 307 7.39 1.40 -26.97
N GLY A 308 8.57 1.58 -26.37
CA GLY A 308 9.83 1.89 -27.05
C GLY A 308 10.64 0.65 -27.45
N SER A 309 11.98 0.77 -27.38
CA SER A 309 12.87 -0.35 -27.73
C SER A 309 13.18 -1.21 -26.51
N GLY A 310 12.57 -2.40 -26.44
CA GLY A 310 12.86 -3.39 -25.40
C GLY A 310 14.33 -3.86 -25.37
N TYR A 311 15.04 -3.80 -26.50
CA TYR A 311 16.49 -4.05 -26.52
C TYR A 311 17.26 -2.97 -25.76
N GLU A 312 16.91 -1.70 -26.00
CA GLU A 312 17.56 -0.56 -25.36
C GLU A 312 17.30 -0.54 -23.86
N LEU A 313 16.07 -0.85 -23.43
CA LEU A 313 15.73 -1.01 -22.02
C LEU A 313 16.64 -2.02 -21.32
N VAL A 314 16.75 -3.24 -21.87
CA VAL A 314 17.59 -4.31 -21.31
C VAL A 314 19.06 -3.90 -21.28
N ARG A 315 19.57 -3.27 -22.35
CA ARG A 315 20.94 -2.76 -22.41
C ARG A 315 21.22 -1.74 -21.32
N ARG A 316 20.30 -0.81 -21.07
CA ARG A 316 20.45 0.24 -20.04
C ARG A 316 20.41 -0.31 -18.63
N VAL A 317 19.47 -1.23 -18.37
CA VAL A 317 19.39 -1.92 -17.07
C VAL A 317 20.66 -2.71 -16.79
N LYS A 318 21.19 -3.42 -17.80
CA LYS A 318 22.48 -4.12 -17.68
C LYS A 318 23.62 -3.17 -17.33
N ALA A 319 23.74 -2.05 -18.03
CA ALA A 319 24.78 -1.05 -17.75
C ALA A 319 24.67 -0.47 -16.32
N LEU A 320 23.45 -0.24 -15.83
CA LEU A 320 23.23 0.20 -14.44
C LEU A 320 23.68 -0.87 -13.44
N ALA A 321 23.25 -2.12 -13.64
CA ALA A 321 23.63 -3.22 -12.76
C ALA A 321 25.15 -3.45 -12.73
N GLU A 322 25.80 -3.43 -13.90
CA GLU A 322 27.26 -3.56 -14.03
C GLU A 322 28.02 -2.38 -13.41
N SER A 323 27.43 -1.18 -13.37
CA SER A 323 28.02 -0.02 -12.69
C SER A 323 28.02 -0.15 -11.16
N GLY A 324 27.28 -1.12 -10.60
CA GLY A 324 27.11 -1.33 -9.17
C GLY A 324 25.84 -0.73 -8.58
N ALA A 325 25.00 -0.08 -9.41
CA ALA A 325 23.68 0.37 -9.01
C ALA A 325 22.69 -0.80 -8.89
N ARG A 326 21.76 -0.70 -7.96
CA ARG A 326 20.73 -1.73 -7.77
C ARG A 326 19.48 -1.33 -8.53
N VAL A 327 19.03 -2.18 -9.44
CA VAL A 327 17.79 -1.95 -10.20
C VAL A 327 16.72 -2.89 -9.68
N LEU A 328 15.61 -2.33 -9.21
CA LEU A 328 14.44 -3.05 -8.73
C LEU A 328 13.24 -2.70 -9.62
N GLY A 329 12.70 -3.68 -10.33
CA GLY A 329 11.42 -3.61 -10.99
C GLY A 329 10.30 -4.06 -10.05
N LEU A 330 9.30 -3.23 -9.90
CA LEU A 330 8.08 -3.51 -9.15
C LEU A 330 6.94 -3.65 -10.13
N ALA A 331 6.49 -4.89 -10.27
CA ALA A 331 5.33 -5.20 -11.08
C ALA A 331 4.09 -4.52 -10.48
N ALA A 332 3.31 -3.90 -11.35
CA ALA A 332 1.97 -3.47 -11.01
C ALA A 332 1.14 -4.63 -10.46
N LEU A 333 0.41 -4.37 -9.36
CA LEU A 333 -0.61 -5.26 -8.81
C LEU A 333 -1.96 -4.75 -9.30
N ASP A 334 -2.76 -5.63 -9.89
CA ASP A 334 -4.12 -5.27 -10.30
C ASP A 334 -5.09 -5.18 -9.09
N SER A 335 -6.36 -4.90 -9.37
CA SER A 335 -7.44 -4.86 -8.37
C SER A 335 -7.66 -6.21 -7.65
N ALA A 336 -7.22 -7.34 -8.20
CA ALA A 336 -7.26 -8.63 -7.52
C ALA A 336 -5.95 -8.96 -6.77
N ALA A 337 -4.98 -8.02 -6.75
CA ALA A 337 -3.60 -8.26 -6.31
C ALA A 337 -2.90 -9.37 -7.12
N GLU A 338 -3.38 -9.64 -8.34
CA GLU A 338 -2.69 -10.49 -9.28
C GLU A 338 -1.64 -9.65 -10.04
N PRO A 339 -0.44 -10.22 -10.25
CA PRO A 339 0.59 -9.56 -11.03
C PRO A 339 0.22 -9.51 -12.52
N ALA A 340 -0.14 -8.33 -13.02
CA ALA A 340 -0.40 -8.05 -14.42
C ALA A 340 0.77 -7.28 -15.02
N TYR A 341 1.72 -8.00 -15.64
CA TYR A 341 2.92 -7.41 -16.24
C TYR A 341 3.52 -8.28 -17.35
N ASP A 342 4.34 -7.70 -18.23
CA ASP A 342 5.10 -8.43 -19.25
C ASP A 342 6.18 -9.31 -18.60
N ARG A 343 5.86 -10.60 -18.45
CA ARG A 343 6.74 -11.60 -17.85
C ARG A 343 8.00 -11.86 -18.68
N GLU A 344 7.92 -11.72 -20.01
CA GLU A 344 9.08 -11.91 -20.88
C GLU A 344 10.07 -10.76 -20.70
N MET A 345 9.57 -9.52 -20.74
CA MET A 345 10.40 -8.35 -20.48
C MET A 345 11.00 -8.39 -19.07
N ALA A 346 10.19 -8.69 -18.05
CA ALA A 346 10.67 -8.85 -16.68
C ALA A 346 11.79 -9.91 -16.57
N ALA A 347 11.65 -11.07 -17.21
CA ALA A 347 12.68 -12.10 -17.21
C ALA A 347 13.98 -11.61 -17.88
N ARG A 348 13.87 -10.84 -18.98
CA ARG A 348 15.02 -10.23 -19.65
C ARG A 348 15.71 -9.19 -18.75
N LEU A 349 14.95 -8.39 -17.99
CA LEU A 349 15.48 -7.45 -17.01
C LEU A 349 16.21 -8.16 -15.87
N VAL A 350 15.65 -9.27 -15.37
CA VAL A 350 16.30 -10.09 -14.34
C VAL A 350 17.63 -10.66 -14.86
N ASN A 351 17.65 -11.19 -16.09
CA ASN A 351 18.88 -11.67 -16.73
C ASN A 351 19.90 -10.56 -16.96
N ALA A 352 19.46 -9.30 -17.06
CA ALA A 352 20.32 -8.13 -17.14
C ALA A 352 20.86 -7.65 -15.78
N GLY A 353 20.44 -8.27 -14.66
CA GLY A 353 20.92 -7.95 -13.31
C GLY A 353 19.94 -7.11 -12.47
N ALA A 354 18.73 -6.85 -12.95
CA ALA A 354 17.67 -6.29 -12.11
C ALA A 354 17.06 -7.38 -11.20
N GLN A 355 16.36 -6.95 -10.16
CA GLN A 355 15.44 -7.79 -9.41
C GLN A 355 14.03 -7.36 -9.79
N VAL A 356 13.15 -8.30 -10.13
CA VAL A 356 11.75 -7.99 -10.44
C VAL A 356 10.85 -8.78 -9.51
N GLY A 357 9.85 -8.12 -8.92
CA GLY A 357 8.88 -8.77 -8.05
C GLY A 357 7.62 -7.95 -7.88
N ALA A 358 6.53 -8.65 -7.56
CA ALA A 358 5.32 -8.03 -7.04
C ALA A 358 5.48 -7.93 -5.52
N MET A 359 5.64 -6.72 -4.99
CA MET A 359 5.89 -6.49 -3.57
C MET A 359 4.87 -5.51 -3.02
N THR A 360 4.36 -5.79 -1.82
CA THR A 360 3.61 -4.79 -1.06
C THR A 360 4.56 -3.69 -0.57
N PRO A 361 4.05 -2.49 -0.23
CA PRO A 361 4.87 -1.41 0.33
C PRO A 361 5.75 -1.81 1.52
N GLY A 362 5.22 -2.64 2.42
CA GLY A 362 5.97 -3.15 3.57
C GLY A 362 7.12 -4.08 3.15
N GLN A 363 6.88 -4.96 2.18
CA GLN A 363 7.90 -5.87 1.65
C GLN A 363 9.02 -5.11 0.94
N LEU A 364 8.68 -4.09 0.15
CA LEU A 364 9.67 -3.23 -0.49
C LEU A 364 10.56 -2.53 0.53
N ALA A 365 9.96 -1.96 1.57
CA ALA A 365 10.73 -1.26 2.59
C ALA A 365 11.64 -2.20 3.39
N ALA A 366 11.19 -3.43 3.68
CA ALA A 366 12.02 -4.47 4.28
C ALA A 366 13.19 -4.87 3.36
N TRP A 367 12.93 -5.02 2.06
CA TRP A 367 13.95 -5.31 1.05
C TRP A 367 14.99 -4.18 0.98
N LEU A 368 14.55 -2.93 0.95
CA LEU A 368 15.46 -1.77 0.98
C LEU A 368 16.30 -1.75 2.25
N ALA A 369 15.72 -2.08 3.41
CA ALA A 369 16.44 -2.16 4.67
C ALA A 369 17.53 -3.24 4.64
N GLU A 370 17.22 -4.42 4.10
CA GLU A 370 18.20 -5.50 3.92
C GLU A 370 19.36 -5.04 3.04
N LYS A 371 19.06 -4.44 1.89
CA LYS A 371 20.08 -3.99 0.93
C LYS A 371 20.92 -2.84 1.47
N VAL A 372 20.35 -1.93 2.26
CA VAL A 372 21.08 -0.80 2.86
C VAL A 372 21.97 -1.24 4.03
N GLN A 373 21.66 -2.38 4.67
CA GLN A 373 22.44 -2.92 5.80
C GLN A 373 23.57 -3.88 5.38
N GLY A 374 23.40 -4.59 4.26
CA GLY A 374 24.44 -5.42 3.63
C GLY A 374 25.41 -4.60 2.81
#